data_AF-A0A443H5D1-F1
#
_entry.id   AF-A0A443H5D1-F1
#
_cell.length_a   1.000
_cell.length_b   1.000
_cell.length_c   1.000
_cell.angle_alpha   90.00
_cell.angle_beta   90.00
_cell.angle_gamma   90.00
#
_symmetry.space_group_name_H-M   'P 1'
#
loop_
_entity.id
_entity.type
_entity.pdbx_description
1 polymer ?
#
loop_
_entity_poly.entity_id
_entity_poly.type
_entity_poly.pdbx_seq_one_letter_code
_entity_poly.pdbx_strand_id
1 'polypeptide(L)'
;MSSTGPKQAIYASLAEVAQALGHPHRLELLEHLAQGVRSVEDLSARAHLSFANTSRHLQILRRARLVETERRGKHMLYSLAGDAEVVALIKALGRVGERNVAEIGRVMADYFRARDAMEPVSRDELVSRLHDGMVTVLDVRPEDEFAAGHLPGALNIPLAELERRLGELEADREVIAYCRGPYCVLSFEAVAALREQGYLARRLEDGYPEWKTAGLPVETAA
;
A
#
# COMPACT_ATOMS: atom_id res chain seq x y z
N MET A 1 25.84 -22.91 -31.59
CA MET A 1 25.17 -22.05 -30.59
C MET A 1 23.68 -22.31 -30.72
N SER A 2 23.09 -23.07 -29.78
CA SER A 2 21.65 -23.36 -29.84
C SER A 2 20.89 -22.06 -29.67
N SER A 3 20.16 -21.62 -30.70
CA SER A 3 19.29 -20.45 -30.59
C SER A 3 18.23 -20.78 -29.53
N THR A 4 18.24 -20.03 -28.43
CA THR A 4 17.22 -20.07 -27.39
C THR A 4 15.83 -20.07 -28.04
N GLY A 5 15.05 -21.14 -27.87
CA GLY A 5 13.71 -21.20 -28.44
C GLY A 5 12.79 -20.11 -27.87
N PRO A 6 11.72 -19.70 -28.57
CA PRO A 6 10.85 -18.59 -28.14
C PRO A 6 10.38 -18.68 -26.68
N LYS A 7 10.03 -19.89 -26.21
CA LYS A 7 9.62 -20.15 -24.82
C LYS A 7 10.73 -19.81 -23.80
N GLN A 8 11.97 -20.17 -24.10
CA GLN A 8 13.09 -19.94 -23.19
C GLN A 8 13.48 -18.45 -23.17
N ALA A 9 13.35 -17.74 -24.29
CA ALA A 9 13.50 -16.29 -24.34
C ALA A 9 12.45 -15.58 -23.48
N ILE A 10 11.17 -15.99 -23.57
CA ILE A 10 10.09 -15.45 -22.73
C ILE A 10 10.38 -15.68 -21.24
N TYR A 11 10.76 -16.90 -20.85
CA TYR A 11 11.07 -17.18 -19.45
C TYR A 11 12.32 -16.48 -18.94
N ALA A 12 13.31 -16.22 -19.78
CA ALA A 12 14.45 -15.39 -19.40
C ALA A 12 13.99 -13.97 -19.03
N SER A 13 13.13 -13.34 -19.85
CA SER A 13 12.57 -12.02 -19.53
C SER A 13 11.70 -12.02 -18.27
N LEU A 14 10.88 -13.06 -18.05
CA LEU A 14 10.09 -13.17 -16.81
C LEU A 14 10.99 -13.38 -15.58
N ALA A 15 12.10 -14.11 -15.73
CA ALA A 15 13.09 -14.29 -14.66
C ALA A 15 13.77 -12.96 -14.28
N GLU A 16 14.05 -12.08 -15.24
CA GLU A 16 14.58 -10.73 -14.95
C GLU A 16 13.61 -9.90 -14.10
N VAL A 17 12.30 -9.96 -14.39
CA VAL A 17 11.27 -9.31 -13.56
C VAL A 17 11.25 -9.89 -12.15
N ALA A 18 11.25 -11.22 -12.02
CA ALA A 18 11.28 -11.89 -10.72
C ALA A 18 12.54 -11.54 -9.91
N GLN A 19 13.71 -11.49 -10.54
CA GLN A 19 14.96 -11.08 -9.91
C GLN A 19 14.91 -9.62 -9.44
N ALA A 20 14.29 -8.73 -10.21
CA ALA A 20 14.08 -7.35 -9.80
C ALA A 20 13.14 -7.22 -8.59
N LEU A 21 12.24 -8.17 -8.33
CA LEU A 21 11.43 -8.19 -7.11
C LEU A 21 12.15 -8.79 -5.89
N GLY A 22 13.14 -9.66 -6.10
CA GLY A 22 13.83 -10.41 -5.05
C GLY A 22 14.76 -9.58 -4.16
N HIS A 23 14.26 -8.51 -3.53
CA HIS A 23 14.98 -7.71 -2.53
C HIS A 23 14.01 -6.85 -1.70
N PRO A 24 14.18 -6.80 -0.37
CA PRO A 24 13.23 -6.12 0.55
C PRO A 24 13.00 -4.66 0.18
N HIS A 25 14.05 -3.85 0.06
CA HIS A 25 13.92 -2.43 -0.31
C HIS A 25 13.27 -2.18 -1.66
N ARG A 26 13.32 -3.13 -2.62
CA ARG A 26 12.64 -2.94 -3.90
C ARG A 26 11.14 -3.14 -3.76
N LEU A 27 10.71 -4.07 -2.91
CA LEU A 27 9.30 -4.24 -2.58
C LEU A 27 8.76 -3.02 -1.83
N GLU A 28 9.53 -2.50 -0.86
CA GLU A 28 9.19 -1.27 -0.10
C GLU A 28 9.06 -0.03 -1.01
N LEU A 29 10.00 0.16 -1.94
CA LEU A 29 9.92 1.25 -2.92
C LEU A 29 8.68 1.13 -3.83
N LEU A 30 8.31 -0.09 -4.23
CA LEU A 30 7.09 -0.31 -5.02
C LEU A 30 5.82 -0.04 -4.19
N GLU A 31 5.80 -0.37 -2.89
CA GLU A 31 4.69 -0.03 -2.00
C GLU A 31 4.49 1.50 -1.88
N HIS A 32 5.58 2.25 -1.74
CA HIS A 32 5.52 3.72 -1.71
C HIS A 32 5.06 4.33 -3.04
N LEU A 33 5.51 3.76 -4.17
CA LEU A 33 5.10 4.19 -5.51
C LEU A 33 3.64 3.81 -5.83
N ALA A 34 3.11 2.75 -5.21
CA ALA A 34 1.69 2.41 -5.30
C ALA A 34 0.78 3.47 -4.65
N GLN A 35 1.32 4.31 -3.76
CA GLN A 35 0.57 5.42 -3.15
C GLN A 35 0.55 6.69 -4.02
N GLY A 36 1.44 6.80 -5.00
CA GLY A 36 1.54 8.00 -5.83
C GLY A 36 2.90 8.21 -6.48
N VAL A 37 2.98 9.23 -7.33
CA VAL A 37 4.21 9.63 -8.03
C VAL A 37 5.20 10.26 -7.06
N ARG A 38 6.47 9.82 -7.06
CA ARG A 38 7.48 10.26 -6.08
C ARG A 38 8.84 10.56 -6.70
N SER A 39 9.59 11.46 -6.06
CA SER A 39 10.99 11.74 -6.41
C SER A 39 11.93 10.70 -5.78
N VAL A 40 13.19 10.67 -6.23
CA VAL A 40 14.20 9.81 -5.60
C VAL A 40 14.46 10.26 -4.16
N GLU A 41 14.48 11.57 -3.93
CA GLU A 41 14.71 12.17 -2.61
C GLU A 41 13.62 11.77 -1.61
N ASP A 42 12.35 11.82 -2.00
CA ASP A 42 11.22 11.40 -1.15
C ASP A 42 11.27 9.89 -0.88
N LEU A 43 11.52 9.08 -1.91
CA LEU A 43 11.66 7.63 -1.76
C LEU A 43 12.85 7.23 -0.86
N SER A 44 13.96 7.96 -0.95
CA SER A 44 15.11 7.77 -0.05
C SER A 44 14.75 8.05 1.40
N ALA A 45 14.02 9.13 1.66
CA ALA A 45 13.59 9.49 3.01
C ALA A 45 12.64 8.43 3.61
N ARG A 46 11.65 7.98 2.84
CA ARG A 46 10.64 7.02 3.29
C ARG A 46 11.18 5.61 3.52
N ALA A 47 12.02 5.11 2.61
CA ALA A 47 12.63 3.80 2.74
C ALA A 47 13.89 3.80 3.64
N HIS A 48 14.24 4.95 4.23
CA HIS A 48 15.46 5.14 5.04
C HIS A 48 16.76 4.70 4.35
N LEU A 49 16.88 5.05 3.06
CA LEU A 49 18.02 4.69 2.22
C LEU A 49 18.83 5.93 1.81
N SER A 50 20.10 5.72 1.49
CA SER A 50 20.88 6.75 0.81
C SER A 50 20.35 6.97 -0.61
N PHE A 51 20.47 8.22 -1.10
CA PHE A 51 20.10 8.58 -2.47
C PHE A 51 20.73 7.64 -3.51
N ALA A 52 22.01 7.30 -3.34
CA ALA A 52 22.73 6.41 -4.26
C ALA A 52 22.14 4.99 -4.28
N ASN A 53 21.79 4.45 -3.11
CA ASN A 53 21.17 3.12 -3.01
C ASN A 53 19.75 3.12 -3.58
N THR A 54 18.94 4.13 -3.26
CA THR A 54 17.59 4.30 -3.82
C THR A 54 17.66 4.39 -5.35
N SER A 55 18.52 5.24 -5.89
CA SER A 55 18.70 5.37 -7.34
C SER A 55 19.11 4.04 -7.99
N ARG A 56 20.02 3.28 -7.37
CA ARG A 56 20.41 1.95 -7.85
C ARG A 56 19.23 0.97 -7.87
N HIS A 57 18.42 0.95 -6.81
CA HIS A 57 17.23 0.10 -6.76
C HIS A 57 16.19 0.48 -7.82
N LEU A 58 15.92 1.78 -8.00
CA LEU A 58 15.01 2.29 -9.01
C LEU A 58 15.49 2.00 -10.43
N GLN A 59 16.80 2.05 -10.70
CA GLN A 59 17.36 1.64 -11.99
C GLN A 59 17.14 0.15 -12.28
N ILE A 60 17.26 -0.72 -11.28
CA ILE A 60 16.97 -2.15 -11.41
C ILE A 60 15.49 -2.36 -11.73
N LEU A 61 14.60 -1.73 -10.96
CA LEU A 61 13.15 -1.80 -11.18
C LEU A 61 12.77 -1.26 -12.57
N ARG A 62 13.38 -0.17 -13.02
CA ARG A 62 13.14 0.42 -14.34
C ARG A 62 13.60 -0.49 -15.48
N ARG A 63 14.77 -1.12 -15.35
CA ARG A 63 15.26 -2.10 -16.35
C ARG A 63 14.31 -3.28 -16.49
N ALA A 64 13.71 -3.71 -15.38
CA ALA A 64 12.69 -4.75 -15.35
C ALA A 64 11.28 -4.24 -15.74
N ARG A 65 11.14 -2.97 -16.10
CA ARG A 65 9.85 -2.33 -16.46
C ARG A 65 8.77 -2.45 -15.39
N LEU A 66 9.18 -2.35 -14.12
CA LEU A 66 8.27 -2.27 -12.96
C LEU A 66 7.96 -0.82 -12.56
N VAL A 67 8.80 0.13 -12.98
CA VAL A 67 8.61 1.56 -12.75
C VAL A 67 8.90 2.37 -14.01
N GLU A 68 8.21 3.50 -14.15
CA GLU A 68 8.43 4.50 -15.19
C GLU A 68 9.05 5.76 -14.59
N THR A 69 9.54 6.63 -15.47
CA THR A 69 10.19 7.88 -15.06
C THR A 69 9.73 9.05 -15.90
N GLU A 70 9.41 10.15 -15.23
CA GLU A 70 9.06 11.42 -15.87
C GLU A 70 9.98 12.53 -15.31
N ARG A 71 10.55 13.36 -16.19
CA ARG A 71 11.32 14.51 -15.76
C ARG A 71 10.39 15.70 -15.54
N ARG A 72 10.27 16.16 -14.29
CA ARG A 72 9.53 17.37 -13.92
C ARG A 72 10.49 18.42 -13.37
N GLY A 73 10.84 19.39 -14.21
CA GLY A 73 11.84 20.41 -13.88
C GLY A 73 13.21 19.79 -13.60
N LYS A 74 13.76 20.05 -12.42
CA LYS A 74 15.06 19.49 -11.99
C LYS A 74 14.96 18.07 -11.45
N HIS A 75 13.76 17.60 -11.11
CA HIS A 75 13.56 16.31 -10.46
C HIS A 75 13.18 15.22 -11.46
N MET A 76 13.62 14.00 -11.17
CA MET A 76 13.13 12.79 -11.84
C MET A 76 12.08 12.16 -10.93
N LEU A 77 10.86 12.06 -11.45
CA LEU A 77 9.74 11.42 -10.77
C LEU A 77 9.61 9.97 -11.24
N TYR A 78 9.16 9.12 -10.35
CA TYR A 78 8.93 7.69 -10.55
C TYR A 78 7.47 7.36 -10.25
N SER A 79 6.93 6.42 -11.02
CA SER A 79 5.60 5.83 -10.87
C SER A 79 5.66 4.34 -11.19
N LEU A 80 4.64 3.56 -10.81
CA LEU A 80 4.53 2.17 -11.23
C LEU A 80 4.27 2.08 -12.74
N ALA A 81 4.94 1.11 -13.39
CA ALA A 81 4.71 0.78 -14.80
C ALA A 81 3.57 -0.24 -14.90
N GLY A 82 2.37 0.18 -15.28
CA GLY A 82 1.18 -0.69 -15.21
C GLY A 82 0.76 -0.91 -13.76
N ASP A 83 0.15 0.12 -13.17
CA ASP A 83 -0.21 0.18 -11.74
C ASP A 83 -0.97 -1.08 -11.28
N ALA A 84 -1.97 -1.51 -12.04
CA ALA A 84 -2.79 -2.69 -11.73
C ALA A 84 -1.97 -3.99 -11.76
N GLU A 85 -1.13 -4.18 -12.77
CA GLU A 85 -0.32 -5.39 -12.94
C GLU A 85 0.73 -5.51 -11.82
N VAL A 86 1.41 -4.41 -11.49
CA VAL A 86 2.47 -4.42 -10.47
C VAL A 86 1.87 -4.63 -9.07
N VAL A 87 0.77 -3.94 -8.73
CA VAL A 87 0.07 -4.15 -7.46
C VAL A 87 -0.45 -5.59 -7.36
N ALA A 88 -1.06 -6.14 -8.42
CA ALA A 88 -1.53 -7.52 -8.44
C ALA A 88 -0.39 -8.53 -8.26
N LEU A 89 0.78 -8.26 -8.84
CA LEU A 89 1.98 -9.09 -8.70
C LEU A 89 2.51 -9.10 -7.26
N ILE A 90 2.58 -7.93 -6.61
CA ILE A 90 3.00 -7.83 -5.20
C ILE A 90 1.99 -8.53 -4.29
N LYS A 91 0.69 -8.33 -4.52
CA LYS A 91 -0.38 -9.04 -3.79
C LYS A 91 -0.28 -10.56 -3.96
N ALA A 92 0.01 -11.04 -5.18
CA ALA A 92 0.20 -12.47 -5.43
C ALA A 92 1.45 -13.02 -4.73
N LEU A 93 2.56 -12.28 -4.74
CA LEU A 93 3.78 -12.63 -4.02
C LEU A 93 3.50 -12.74 -2.51
N GLY A 94 2.76 -11.78 -1.95
CA GLY A 94 2.34 -11.78 -0.56
C GLY A 94 1.53 -13.03 -0.17
N ARG A 95 0.48 -13.35 -0.92
CA ARG A 95 -0.34 -14.55 -0.70
C ARG A 95 0.47 -15.85 -0.76
N VAL A 96 1.40 -15.95 -1.70
CA VAL A 96 2.29 -17.12 -1.80
C VAL A 96 3.25 -17.17 -0.61
N GLY A 97 3.78 -16.02 -0.20
CA GLY A 97 4.64 -15.87 0.98
C GLY A 97 3.94 -16.32 2.26
N GLU A 98 2.75 -15.80 2.54
CA GLU A 98 1.94 -16.17 3.71
C GLU A 98 1.63 -17.66 3.76
N ARG A 99 1.31 -18.26 2.61
CA ARG A 99 1.04 -19.71 2.51
C ARG A 99 2.28 -20.56 2.73
N ASN A 100 3.41 -20.18 2.14
CA ASN A 100 4.59 -21.06 2.04
C ASN A 100 5.63 -20.79 3.13
N VAL A 101 5.65 -19.57 3.68
CA VAL A 101 6.65 -19.10 4.65
C VAL A 101 5.95 -18.86 5.98
N ALA A 102 5.95 -19.88 6.84
CA ALA A 102 5.31 -19.83 8.16
C ALA A 102 5.85 -18.71 9.06
N GLU A 103 7.03 -18.16 8.78
CA GLU A 103 7.58 -17.00 9.46
C GLU A 103 6.80 -15.71 9.16
N ILE A 104 6.35 -15.49 7.91
CA ILE A 104 5.53 -14.31 7.56
C ILE A 104 4.23 -14.34 8.38
N GLY A 105 3.54 -15.49 8.40
CA GLY A 105 2.34 -15.65 9.21
C GLY A 105 2.56 -15.42 10.70
N ARG A 106 3.73 -15.79 11.24
CA ARG A 106 4.10 -15.54 12.65
C ARG A 106 4.36 -14.06 12.91
N VAL A 107 5.18 -13.39 12.09
CA VAL A 107 5.44 -11.93 12.23
C VAL A 107 4.14 -11.14 12.15
N MET A 108 3.28 -11.46 11.19
CA MET A 108 1.96 -10.84 11.05
C MET A 108 1.08 -11.14 12.28
N ALA A 109 1.02 -12.39 12.74
CA ALA A 109 0.19 -12.74 13.89
C ALA A 109 0.68 -12.10 15.20
N ASP A 110 1.98 -12.13 15.47
CA ASP A 110 2.58 -11.58 16.69
C ASP A 110 2.38 -10.07 16.75
N TYR A 111 2.54 -9.38 15.62
CA TYR A 111 2.38 -7.94 15.54
C TYR A 111 0.90 -7.51 15.51
N PHE A 112 0.04 -8.24 14.78
CA PHE A 112 -1.33 -7.82 14.49
C PHE A 112 -2.42 -8.49 15.33
N ARG A 113 -2.35 -9.79 15.68
CA ARG A 113 -3.41 -10.43 16.48
C ARG A 113 -3.49 -9.89 17.90
N ALA A 114 -2.39 -9.38 18.45
CA ALA A 114 -2.42 -8.68 19.73
C ALA A 114 -3.23 -7.37 19.68
N ARG A 115 -3.38 -6.79 18.48
CA ARG A 115 -3.93 -5.44 18.26
C ARG A 115 -5.25 -5.42 17.49
N ASP A 116 -5.63 -6.51 16.84
CA ASP A 116 -6.88 -6.62 16.10
C ASP A 116 -7.68 -7.88 16.47
N ALA A 117 -8.75 -7.68 17.24
CA ALA A 117 -9.63 -8.72 17.71
C ALA A 117 -10.88 -8.96 16.82
N MET A 118 -11.15 -8.08 15.85
CA MET A 118 -12.31 -8.24 14.95
C MET A 118 -11.87 -8.63 13.54
N GLU A 119 -12.80 -9.24 12.81
CA GLU A 119 -12.61 -9.56 11.40
C GLU A 119 -12.50 -8.27 10.55
N PRO A 120 -11.54 -8.19 9.61
CA PRO A 120 -11.46 -7.07 8.69
C PRO A 120 -12.71 -6.95 7.81
N VAL A 121 -13.01 -5.73 7.41
CA VAL A 121 -14.07 -5.43 6.44
C VAL A 121 -13.55 -5.68 5.04
N SER A 122 -14.26 -6.51 4.27
CA SER A 122 -13.94 -6.72 2.87
C SER A 122 -14.25 -5.46 2.04
N ARG A 123 -13.61 -5.33 0.89
CA ARG A 123 -13.88 -4.24 -0.05
C ARG A 123 -15.36 -4.14 -0.44
N ASP A 124 -15.97 -5.27 -0.78
CA ASP A 124 -17.37 -5.31 -1.22
C ASP A 124 -18.33 -4.92 -0.09
N GLU A 125 -18.02 -5.33 1.15
CA GLU A 125 -18.76 -4.90 2.34
C GLU A 125 -18.63 -3.38 2.55
N LEU A 126 -17.43 -2.81 2.40
CA LEU A 126 -17.24 -1.37 2.54
C LEU A 126 -18.00 -0.58 1.47
N VAL A 127 -17.99 -1.02 0.21
CA VAL A 127 -18.76 -0.40 -0.88
C VAL A 127 -20.26 -0.39 -0.55
N SER A 128 -20.79 -1.51 -0.04
CA SER A 128 -22.19 -1.60 0.40
C SER A 128 -22.50 -0.61 1.52
N ARG A 129 -21.62 -0.47 2.51
CA ARG A 129 -21.84 0.41 3.68
C ARG A 129 -21.67 1.90 3.38
N LEU A 130 -20.80 2.24 2.42
CA LEU A 130 -20.61 3.61 1.96
C LEU A 130 -21.89 4.18 1.34
N HIS A 131 -22.61 3.38 0.57
CA HIS A 131 -23.88 3.77 -0.05
C HIS A 131 -24.93 4.19 0.99
N ASP A 132 -24.96 3.49 2.12
CA ASP A 132 -25.97 3.71 3.16
C ASP A 132 -25.56 4.79 4.19
N GLY A 133 -24.37 5.39 4.03
CA GLY A 133 -23.85 6.44 4.92
C GLY A 133 -23.55 5.95 6.35
N MET A 134 -23.49 4.64 6.58
CA MET A 134 -23.48 4.05 7.93
C MET A 134 -22.11 4.06 8.61
N VAL A 135 -21.03 4.35 7.88
CA VAL A 135 -19.66 4.25 8.38
C VAL A 135 -18.83 5.50 8.13
N THR A 136 -17.86 5.74 9.00
CA THR A 136 -16.80 6.73 8.79
C THR A 136 -15.60 6.01 8.19
N VAL A 137 -15.17 6.41 6.99
CA VAL A 137 -13.95 5.87 6.38
C VAL A 137 -12.77 6.72 6.79
N LEU A 138 -11.77 6.11 7.40
CA LEU A 138 -10.61 6.80 7.96
C LEU A 138 -9.33 6.42 7.22
N ASP A 139 -8.68 7.39 6.59
CA ASP A 139 -7.34 7.25 6.04
C ASP A 139 -6.31 7.68 7.08
N VAL A 140 -5.45 6.75 7.50
CA VAL A 140 -4.41 7.00 8.50
C VAL A 140 -3.01 7.20 7.92
N ARG A 141 -2.91 7.31 6.59
CA ARG A 141 -1.67 7.63 5.88
C ARG A 141 -1.30 9.10 6.04
N PRO A 142 -0.03 9.46 5.78
CA PRO A 142 0.41 10.86 5.68
C PRO A 142 -0.43 11.67 4.69
N GLU A 143 -0.57 12.97 4.94
CA GLU A 143 -1.40 13.88 4.14
C GLU A 143 -1.04 13.88 2.65
N ASP A 144 0.25 13.74 2.30
CA ASP A 144 0.68 13.70 0.91
C ASP A 144 0.17 12.45 0.16
N GLU A 145 0.06 11.31 0.85
CA GLU A 145 -0.50 10.07 0.30
C GLU A 145 -2.00 10.19 0.09
N PHE A 146 -2.69 10.77 1.08
CA PHE A 146 -4.11 11.07 0.96
C PHE A 146 -4.37 12.04 -0.19
N ALA A 147 -3.60 13.12 -0.31
CA ALA A 147 -3.76 14.11 -1.36
C ALA A 147 -3.53 13.51 -2.76
N ALA A 148 -2.54 12.63 -2.92
CA ALA A 148 -2.27 11.92 -4.17
C ALA A 148 -3.40 10.95 -4.58
N GLY A 149 -4.19 10.50 -3.61
CA GLY A 149 -5.52 9.95 -3.82
C GLY A 149 -5.98 9.05 -2.68
N HIS A 150 -7.30 8.95 -2.50
CA HIS A 150 -7.94 8.30 -1.36
C HIS A 150 -9.31 7.73 -1.71
N LEU A 151 -9.87 6.93 -0.80
CA LEU A 151 -11.24 6.42 -0.90
C LEU A 151 -12.25 7.58 -0.79
N PRO A 152 -13.39 7.52 -1.52
CA PRO A 152 -14.37 8.60 -1.52
C PRO A 152 -14.93 8.91 -0.14
N GLY A 153 -14.99 10.20 0.21
CA GLY A 153 -15.51 10.67 1.50
C GLY A 153 -14.67 10.26 2.71
N ALA A 154 -13.44 9.75 2.50
CA ALA A 154 -12.57 9.38 3.60
C ALA A 154 -12.07 10.62 4.36
N LEU A 155 -12.07 10.52 5.69
CA LEU A 155 -11.45 11.50 6.58
C LEU A 155 -9.96 11.15 6.75
N ASN A 156 -9.06 12.10 6.47
CA ASN A 156 -7.64 11.91 6.74
C ASN A 156 -7.28 12.35 8.16
N ILE A 157 -6.88 11.38 8.97
CA ILE A 157 -6.24 11.61 10.26
C ILE A 157 -4.99 10.73 10.29
N PRO A 158 -3.81 11.26 9.94
CA PRO A 158 -2.57 10.50 9.99
C PRO A 158 -2.37 9.86 11.36
N LEU A 159 -1.86 8.62 11.41
CA LEU A 159 -1.76 7.87 12.67
C LEU A 159 -1.10 8.67 13.81
N ALA A 160 -0.04 9.42 13.51
CA ALA A 160 0.70 10.23 14.49
C ALA A 160 -0.15 11.35 15.13
N GLU A 161 -1.25 11.74 14.49
CA GLU A 161 -2.17 12.77 14.97
C GLU A 161 -3.45 12.21 15.57
N LEU A 162 -3.68 10.89 15.43
CA LEU A 162 -4.95 10.25 15.72
C LEU A 162 -5.44 10.54 17.14
N GLU A 163 -4.59 10.32 18.15
CA GLU A 163 -4.93 10.54 19.56
C GLU A 163 -5.41 11.96 19.84
N ARG A 164 -4.80 12.97 19.20
CA ARG A 164 -5.14 14.38 19.40
C ARG A 164 -6.41 14.78 18.65
N ARG A 165 -6.77 14.05 17.59
CA ARG A 165 -7.85 14.37 16.65
C ARG A 165 -9.05 13.45 16.76
N LEU A 166 -9.10 12.58 17.78
CA LEU A 166 -10.23 11.69 18.04
C LEU A 166 -11.58 12.41 18.08
N GLY A 167 -11.63 13.65 18.57
CA GLY A 167 -12.86 14.44 18.63
C GLY A 167 -13.45 14.83 17.28
N GLU A 168 -12.75 14.58 16.17
CA GLU A 168 -13.29 14.74 14.80
C GLU A 168 -14.14 13.54 14.36
N LEU A 169 -14.09 12.42 15.09
CA LEU A 169 -14.84 11.21 14.78
C LEU A 169 -16.18 11.19 15.52
N GLU A 170 -17.24 10.81 14.81
CA GLU A 170 -18.57 10.61 15.39
C GLU A 170 -18.60 9.28 16.17
N ALA A 171 -18.83 9.36 17.48
CA ALA A 171 -18.73 8.22 18.39
C ALA A 171 -19.80 7.13 18.18
N ASP A 172 -20.93 7.47 17.53
CA ASP A 172 -22.04 6.57 17.23
C ASP A 172 -21.92 5.87 15.87
N ARG A 173 -20.91 6.22 15.07
CA ARG A 173 -20.66 5.61 13.76
C ARG A 173 -19.47 4.67 13.80
N GLU A 174 -19.60 3.54 13.12
CA GLU A 174 -18.48 2.61 12.98
C GLU A 174 -17.38 3.23 12.10
N VAL A 175 -16.14 3.17 12.57
CA VAL A 175 -14.96 3.66 11.87
C VAL A 175 -14.28 2.52 11.12
N ILE A 176 -14.15 2.65 9.80
CA ILE A 176 -13.40 1.72 8.95
C ILE A 176 -12.09 2.38 8.54
N ALA A 177 -10.99 1.98 9.19
CA ALA A 177 -9.66 2.52 8.92
C ALA A 177 -8.92 1.74 7.82
N TYR A 178 -8.20 2.44 6.95
CA TYR A 178 -7.37 1.82 5.91
C TYR A 178 -6.00 2.50 5.77
N CYS A 179 -5.07 1.82 5.10
CA CYS A 179 -3.70 2.30 4.86
C CYS A 179 -3.23 1.91 3.44
N ARG A 180 -1.93 1.59 3.28
CA ARG A 180 -1.21 1.33 2.03
C ARG A 180 -1.42 -0.06 1.46
N GLY A 181 -1.91 -1.01 2.27
CA GLY A 181 -2.04 -2.41 1.88
C GLY A 181 -2.03 -3.36 3.08
N PRO A 182 -2.06 -4.68 2.84
CA PRO A 182 -2.22 -5.71 3.87
C PRO A 182 -1.04 -5.80 4.87
N TYR A 183 0.15 -5.31 4.48
CA TYR A 183 1.34 -5.29 5.35
C TYR A 183 1.54 -3.96 6.08
N CYS A 184 0.69 -2.96 5.83
CA CYS A 184 0.80 -1.68 6.51
C CYS A 184 0.38 -1.82 7.98
N VAL A 185 1.26 -1.39 8.89
CA VAL A 185 0.98 -1.40 10.33
C VAL A 185 0.01 -0.30 10.79
N LEU A 186 -0.07 0.81 10.05
CA LEU A 186 -0.76 2.02 10.53
C LEU A 186 -2.24 1.79 10.81
N SER A 187 -2.95 1.05 9.94
CA SER A 187 -4.38 0.76 10.15
C SER A 187 -4.63 -0.15 11.34
N PHE A 188 -3.70 -1.06 11.67
CA PHE A 188 -3.81 -1.89 12.87
C PHE A 188 -3.62 -1.07 14.15
N GLU A 189 -2.62 -0.19 14.17
CA GLU A 189 -2.37 0.70 15.30
C GLU A 189 -3.51 1.69 15.51
N ALA A 190 -4.05 2.24 14.42
CA ALA A 190 -5.19 3.14 14.47
C ALA A 190 -6.44 2.46 15.05
N VAL A 191 -6.78 1.26 14.57
CA VAL A 191 -7.94 0.51 15.07
C VAL A 191 -7.77 0.14 16.55
N ALA A 192 -6.56 -0.25 16.97
CA ALA A 192 -6.29 -0.52 18.37
C ALA A 192 -6.50 0.73 19.24
N ALA A 193 -5.90 1.86 18.85
CA ALA A 193 -6.03 3.13 19.56
C ALA A 193 -7.50 3.61 19.63
N LEU A 194 -8.25 3.49 18.54
CA LEU A 194 -9.68 3.84 18.50
C LEU A 194 -10.50 2.99 19.48
N ARG A 195 -10.26 1.68 19.51
CA ARG A 195 -10.98 0.75 20.40
C ARG A 195 -10.65 0.98 21.87
N GLU A 196 -9.39 1.30 22.20
CA GLU A 196 -8.99 1.68 23.56
C GLU A 196 -9.77 2.91 24.06
N GLN A 197 -10.18 3.78 23.15
CA GLN A 197 -10.98 4.98 23.42
C GLN A 197 -12.49 4.75 23.29
N GLY A 198 -12.92 3.50 23.08
CA GLY A 198 -14.33 3.11 23.05
C GLY A 198 -15.03 3.23 21.69
N TYR A 199 -14.32 3.56 20.61
CA TYR A 199 -14.90 3.59 19.26
C TYR A 199 -15.13 2.17 18.71
N LEU A 200 -16.24 1.99 18.00
CA LEU A 200 -16.43 0.81 17.15
C LEU A 200 -15.58 0.97 15.90
N ALA A 201 -14.41 0.34 15.87
CA ALA A 201 -13.49 0.45 14.74
C ALA A 201 -13.11 -0.92 14.17
N ARG A 202 -13.05 -1.03 12.84
CA ARG A 202 -12.49 -2.16 12.10
C ARG A 202 -11.57 -1.65 10.99
N ARG A 203 -10.71 -2.51 10.47
CA ARG A 203 -9.85 -2.19 9.33
C ARG A 203 -10.49 -2.64 8.02
N LEU A 204 -10.17 -1.97 6.94
CA LEU A 204 -10.31 -2.52 5.60
C LEU A 204 -9.28 -3.65 5.41
N GLU A 205 -9.67 -4.74 4.75
CA GLU A 205 -8.77 -5.85 4.42
C GLU A 205 -7.69 -5.43 3.42
N ASP A 206 -8.09 -4.64 2.43
CA ASP A 206 -7.26 -4.06 1.38
C ASP A 206 -6.68 -2.69 1.81
N GLY A 207 -5.73 -2.17 1.03
CA GLY A 207 -5.29 -0.78 1.10
C GLY A 207 -5.81 0.06 -0.06
N TYR A 208 -5.37 1.31 -0.09
CA TYR A 208 -5.63 2.24 -1.19
C TYR A 208 -5.22 1.69 -2.58
N PRO A 209 -4.03 1.08 -2.78
CA PRO A 209 -3.65 0.56 -4.09
C PRO A 209 -4.59 -0.53 -4.60
N GLU A 210 -5.00 -1.47 -3.75
CA GLU A 210 -5.92 -2.53 -4.14
C GLU A 210 -7.33 -2.01 -4.43
N TRP A 211 -7.76 -0.94 -3.75
CA TRP A 211 -9.02 -0.24 -4.05
C TRP A 211 -8.96 0.43 -5.42
N LYS A 212 -7.92 1.23 -5.66
CA LYS A 212 -7.72 1.96 -6.92
C LYS A 212 -7.60 1.02 -8.11
N THR A 213 -6.79 -0.04 -8.00
CA THR A 213 -6.56 -0.99 -9.10
C THR A 213 -7.75 -1.91 -9.37
N ALA A 214 -8.74 -1.94 -8.48
CA ALA A 214 -10.04 -2.55 -8.74
C ALA A 214 -10.96 -1.71 -9.63
N GLY A 215 -10.54 -0.50 -10.01
CA GLY A 215 -11.37 0.44 -10.76
C GLY A 215 -12.48 1.09 -9.95
N LEU A 216 -12.39 1.04 -8.61
CA LEU A 216 -13.32 1.74 -7.74
C LEU A 216 -13.04 3.26 -7.73
N PRO A 217 -14.07 4.09 -7.46
CA PRO A 217 -13.89 5.54 -7.43
C PRO A 217 -12.85 5.96 -6.39
N VAL A 218 -12.06 6.97 -6.72
CA VAL A 218 -11.07 7.59 -5.82
C VAL A 218 -11.21 9.11 -5.91
N GLU A 219 -10.86 9.79 -4.83
CA GLU A 219 -10.80 11.24 -4.75
C GLU A 219 -9.34 11.69 -4.59
N THR A 220 -9.05 12.94 -4.94
CA THR A 220 -7.74 13.58 -4.74
C THR A 220 -7.97 14.90 -4.03
N ALA A 221 -7.14 15.25 -3.04
CA ALA A 221 -7.24 16.57 -2.42
C ALA A 221 -6.66 17.62 -3.39
N ALA A 222 -7.37 18.74 -3.54
CA ALA A 222 -6.96 19.85 -4.40
C ALA A 222 -5.83 20.68 -3.79
#